data_AF-A0A939VVM3-F1
#
_entry.id   AF-A0A939VVM3-F1
#
_cell.length_a   1.000
_cell.length_b   1.000
_cell.length_c   1.000
_cell.angle_alpha   90.00
_cell.angle_beta   90.00
_cell.angle_gamma   90.00
#
_symmetry.space_group_name_H-M   'P 1'
#
loop_
_entity.id
_entity.type
_entity.pdbx_description
1 polymer ?
#
loop_
_entity_poly.entity_id
_entity_poly.type
_entity_poly.pdbx_seq_one_letter_code
_entity_poly.pdbx_strand_id
1 'polypeptide(L)'
;MSLPADKVLIGNSFPLVLIRRRVTITPVPEQVVRQRLCSAGKVVSFWGHLNTLPAAEAFLGIPLTPARDRPAISLDEDQFPVLDGKRFTECFVLSPDYRNGFRPSIGQEVPLDQIAG
;
A
#
# COMPACT_ATOMS: atom_id res chain seq x y z
N MET A 1 13.48 -21.68 1.57
CA MET A 1 13.32 -20.22 1.74
C MET A 1 13.05 -19.64 0.36
N SER A 2 11.88 -19.04 0.12
CA SER A 2 11.66 -18.31 -1.13
C SER A 2 12.51 -17.04 -1.08
N LEU A 3 13.23 -16.74 -2.17
CA LEU A 3 13.91 -15.46 -2.30
C LEU A 3 12.89 -14.34 -2.12
N PRO A 4 13.24 -13.22 -1.45
CA PRO A 4 12.34 -12.08 -1.36
C PRO A 4 11.96 -11.66 -2.78
N ALA A 5 10.67 -11.42 -3.00
CA ALA A 5 10.19 -11.01 -4.31
C ALA A 5 10.95 -9.75 -4.74
N ASP A 6 11.45 -9.70 -5.97
CA ASP A 6 12.14 -8.51 -6.49
C ASP A 6 11.23 -7.26 -6.52
N LYS A 7 9.92 -7.46 -6.36
CA LYS A 7 8.90 -6.42 -6.46
C LYS A 7 8.05 -6.37 -5.19
N VAL A 8 7.70 -5.16 -4.78
CA VAL A 8 6.84 -4.88 -3.64
C VAL A 8 5.64 -4.05 -4.09
N LEU A 9 4.46 -4.43 -3.62
CA LEU A 9 3.23 -3.64 -3.76
C LEU A 9 2.98 -2.85 -2.47
N ILE A 10 2.57 -1.58 -2.56
CA ILE A 10 2.21 -0.77 -1.39
C ILE A 10 1.02 0.14 -1.66
N GLY A 11 0.12 0.29 -0.70
CA GLY A 11 -1.01 1.20 -0.83
C GLY A 11 -1.69 1.53 0.48
N ASN A 12 -2.77 2.31 0.44
CA ASN A 12 -3.50 2.73 1.64
C ASN A 12 -4.59 1.74 2.08
N SER A 13 -5.05 0.85 1.20
CA SER A 13 -6.04 -0.17 1.54
C SER A 13 -6.01 -1.31 0.52
N PHE A 14 -5.99 -2.57 0.93
CA PHE A 14 -6.09 -3.70 0.00
C PHE A 14 -7.53 -4.26 -0.02
N PRO A 15 -8.18 -4.42 -1.19
CA PRO A 15 -9.54 -4.94 -1.25
C PRO A 15 -9.60 -6.42 -0.82
N LEU A 16 -10.22 -6.71 0.33
CA LEU A 16 -10.34 -8.09 0.84
C LEU A 16 -11.07 -9.02 -0.14
N VAL A 17 -11.94 -8.49 -0.99
CA VAL A 17 -12.65 -9.22 -2.06
C VAL A 17 -11.70 -9.84 -3.10
N LEU A 18 -10.46 -9.37 -3.17
CA LEU A 18 -9.41 -9.92 -4.04
C LEU A 18 -8.58 -11.01 -3.36
N ILE A 19 -8.80 -11.30 -2.08
CA ILE A 19 -8.12 -12.39 -1.39
C ILE A 19 -8.86 -13.70 -1.70
N ARG A 20 -8.32 -14.47 -2.66
CA ARG A 20 -8.86 -15.78 -3.05
C ARG A 20 -8.00 -16.96 -2.59
N ARG A 21 -6.94 -16.65 -1.83
CA ARG A 21 -5.97 -17.61 -1.28
C ARG A 21 -5.75 -17.31 0.19
N ARG A 22 -5.18 -18.27 0.92
CA ARG A 22 -4.70 -18.03 2.28
C ARG A 22 -3.62 -16.96 2.26
N VAL A 23 -3.77 -15.95 3.11
CA VAL A 23 -2.79 -14.90 3.35
C VAL A 23 -2.53 -14.77 4.85
N THR A 24 -1.40 -14.15 5.18
CA THR A 24 -1.07 -13.72 6.55
C THR A 24 -1.05 -12.20 6.55
N ILE A 25 -1.81 -11.59 7.46
CA ILE A 25 -1.83 -10.14 7.66
C ILE A 25 -1.28 -9.88 9.05
N THR A 26 -0.17 -9.17 9.14
CA THR A 26 0.52 -8.85 10.40
C THR A 26 0.94 -7.39 10.40
N PRO A 27 0.74 -6.66 11.52
CA PRO A 27 1.39 -5.38 11.72
C PRO A 27 2.91 -5.54 11.65
N VAL A 28 3.58 -4.57 11.05
CA VAL A 28 5.05 -4.53 10.94
C VAL A 28 5.56 -3.14 11.33
N PRO A 29 6.72 -3.03 11.99
CA PRO A 29 7.33 -1.74 12.27
C PRO A 29 7.69 -0.98 10.98
N GLU A 30 7.59 0.35 11.01
CA GLU A 30 7.97 1.24 9.90
C GLU A 30 9.35 0.89 9.33
N GLN A 31 10.35 0.69 10.19
CA GLN A 31 11.72 0.41 9.79
C GLN A 31 11.82 -0.82 8.88
N VAL A 32 11.02 -1.86 9.15
CA VAL A 32 10.99 -3.09 8.34
C VAL A 32 10.42 -2.78 6.95
N VAL A 33 9.35 -1.99 6.89
CA VAL A 33 8.73 -1.56 5.63
C VAL A 33 9.75 -0.76 4.80
N ARG A 34 10.43 0.22 5.41
CA ARG A 34 11.42 1.06 4.72
C ARG A 34 12.59 0.24 4.19
N GLN A 35 13.18 -0.64 5.01
CA GLN A 35 14.24 -1.54 4.58
C GLN A 35 13.81 -2.41 3.41
N ARG A 36 12.57 -2.94 3.46
CA ARG A 36 12.04 -3.80 2.41
C ARG A 36 11.83 -3.04 1.09
N LEU A 37 11.33 -1.80 1.15
CA LEU A 37 11.13 -0.96 -0.02
C LEU A 37 12.47 -0.51 -0.64
N CYS A 38 13.48 -0.17 0.18
CA CYS A 38 14.82 0.21 -0.30
C CYS A 38 15.59 -0.95 -0.95
N SER A 39 15.34 -2.18 -0.53
CA SER A 39 15.99 -3.38 -1.06
C SER A 39 15.23 -4.04 -2.22
N ALA A 40 14.01 -3.59 -2.51
CA ALA A 40 13.24 -4.09 -3.64
C ALA A 40 13.80 -3.55 -4.97
N GLY A 41 13.96 -4.42 -5.98
CA GLY A 41 14.29 -3.97 -7.33
C GLY A 41 13.17 -3.13 -7.95
N LYS A 42 11.91 -3.35 -7.53
CA LYS A 42 10.78 -2.49 -7.92
C LYS A 42 9.75 -2.28 -6.82
N VAL A 43 9.46 -1.02 -6.52
CA VAL A 43 8.27 -0.61 -5.76
C VAL A 43 7.17 -0.21 -6.73
N VAL A 44 5.96 -0.72 -6.50
CA VAL A 44 4.74 -0.33 -7.22
C VAL A 44 3.69 0.03 -6.18
N SER A 45 2.97 1.12 -6.44
CA SER A 45 2.02 1.65 -5.48
C SER A 45 0.62 1.83 -6.04
N PHE A 46 -0.36 1.88 -5.14
CA PHE A 46 -1.76 2.13 -5.46
C PHE A 46 -2.42 2.90 -4.32
N TRP A 47 -3.17 3.94 -4.67
CA TRP A 47 -3.76 4.86 -3.68
C TRP A 47 -5.19 5.16 -4.06
N GLY A 48 -6.12 4.90 -3.12
CA GLY A 48 -7.54 5.22 -3.31
C GLY A 48 -7.82 6.72 -3.27
N HIS A 49 -7.04 7.47 -2.50
CA HIS A 49 -7.06 8.92 -2.44
C HIS A 49 -5.64 9.47 -2.53
N LEU A 50 -5.44 10.48 -3.37
CA LEU A 50 -4.11 11.08 -3.59
C LEU A 50 -3.65 11.95 -2.42
N ASN A 51 -4.57 12.44 -1.59
CA ASN A 51 -4.25 13.27 -0.44
C ASN A 51 -3.42 12.55 0.65
N THR A 52 -3.48 11.22 0.72
CA THR A 52 -2.65 10.43 1.67
C THR A 52 -1.24 10.19 1.16
N LEU A 53 -0.99 10.39 -0.14
CA LEU A 53 0.30 10.10 -0.76
C LEU A 53 1.44 10.97 -0.18
N PRO A 54 1.30 12.30 -0.04
CA PRO A 54 2.38 13.12 0.54
C PRO A 54 2.73 12.72 1.98
N ALA A 55 1.73 12.39 2.81
CA ALA A 55 1.96 11.87 4.16
C ALA A 55 2.73 10.54 4.13
N ALA A 56 2.35 9.64 3.24
CA ALA A 56 3.00 8.34 3.10
C ALA A 56 4.45 8.46 2.62
N GLU A 57 4.71 9.31 1.63
CA GLU A 57 6.07 9.59 1.13
C GLU A 57 6.93 10.24 2.21
N ALA A 58 6.37 11.18 2.99
CA ALA A 58 7.06 11.80 4.12
C ALA A 58 7.38 10.79 5.23
N PHE A 59 6.44 9.90 5.55
CA PHE A 59 6.60 8.86 6.57
C PHE A 59 7.64 7.81 6.17
N LEU A 60 7.61 7.34 4.92
CA LEU A 60 8.50 6.27 4.44
C LEU A 60 9.82 6.80 3.87
N GLY A 61 9.89 8.09 3.54
CA GLY A 61 11.06 8.75 2.96
C GLY A 61 11.39 8.26 1.55
N ILE A 62 10.40 7.77 0.79
CA ILE A 62 10.57 7.32 -0.59
C ILE A 62 9.42 7.79 -1.48
N PRO A 63 9.62 7.95 -2.80
CA PRO A 63 8.54 8.21 -3.74
C PRO A 63 7.59 7.02 -3.86
N LEU A 64 6.29 7.28 -3.78
CA LEU A 64 5.20 6.30 -3.85
C LEU A 64 4.16 6.70 -4.89
N THR A 65 4.45 7.67 -5.75
CA THR A 65 3.55 8.10 -6.82
C THR A 65 3.23 6.91 -7.76
N PRO A 66 1.95 6.55 -7.95
CA PRO A 66 1.56 5.46 -8.83
C PRO A 66 1.80 5.82 -10.30
N ALA A 67 1.95 4.81 -11.16
CA ALA A 67 2.19 5.04 -12.59
C ALA A 67 0.99 5.62 -13.34
N ARG A 68 -0.22 5.51 -12.77
CA ARG A 68 -1.48 6.03 -13.33
C ARG A 68 -2.43 6.41 -12.20
N ASP A 69 -3.39 7.27 -12.51
CA ASP A 69 -4.43 7.64 -11.57
C ASP A 69 -5.34 6.44 -11.23
N ARG A 70 -5.57 6.25 -9.93
CA ARG A 70 -6.47 5.21 -9.37
C ARG A 70 -6.23 3.81 -9.99
N PRO A 71 -5.01 3.25 -9.86
CA PRO A 71 -4.70 1.98 -10.50
C PRO A 71 -5.51 0.86 -9.83
N ALA A 72 -6.19 0.04 -10.63
CA ALA A 72 -7.00 -1.08 -10.14
C ALA A 72 -6.17 -2.36 -10.06
N ILE A 73 -6.18 -3.00 -8.90
CA ILE A 73 -5.59 -4.33 -8.69
C ILE A 73 -6.56 -5.39 -9.24
N SER A 74 -6.04 -6.32 -10.04
CA SER A 74 -6.75 -7.51 -10.49
C SER A 74 -6.08 -8.78 -9.96
N LEU A 75 -6.57 -9.95 -10.36
CA LEU A 75 -5.95 -11.24 -10.05
C LEU A 75 -5.46 -11.91 -11.34
N ASP A 76 -4.35 -12.64 -11.26
CA ASP A 76 -3.94 -13.58 -12.32
C ASP A 76 -4.66 -14.94 -12.19
N GLU A 77 -4.35 -15.88 -13.09
CA GLU A 77 -4.88 -17.24 -13.11
C GLU A 77 -4.60 -17.98 -11.79
N ASP A 78 -3.43 -17.72 -11.20
CA ASP A 78 -3.00 -18.25 -9.91
C ASP A 78 -3.61 -17.49 -8.72
N GLN A 79 -4.50 -16.53 -8.94
CA GLN A 79 -5.15 -15.72 -7.91
C GLN A 79 -4.17 -14.85 -7.08
N PHE A 80 -3.05 -14.43 -7.67
CA PHE A 80 -2.17 -13.40 -7.10
C PHE A 80 -2.57 -12.00 -7.56
N PRO A 81 -2.36 -10.97 -6.72
CA PRO A 81 -2.60 -9.59 -7.12
C PRO A 81 -1.70 -9.17 -8.29
N VAL A 82 -2.32 -8.52 -9.27
CA VAL A 82 -1.65 -7.93 -10.43
C VAL A 82 -1.93 -6.44 -10.50
N LEU A 83 -0.88 -5.65 -10.71
CA LEU A 83 -0.97 -4.22 -11.00
C LEU A 83 0.02 -3.88 -12.12
N ASP A 84 -0.47 -3.19 -13.15
CA ASP A 84 0.34 -2.76 -14.31
C ASP A 84 1.14 -3.92 -14.95
N GLY A 85 0.45 -5.06 -15.13
CA GLY A 85 1.01 -6.29 -15.69
C GLY A 85 2.02 -7.01 -14.78
N LYS A 86 2.18 -6.59 -13.53
CA LYS A 86 3.13 -7.18 -12.58
C LYS A 86 2.36 -7.94 -11.51
N ARG A 87 2.72 -9.21 -11.32
CA ARG A 87 2.26 -10.07 -10.23
C ARG A 87 3.02 -9.74 -8.94
N PHE A 88 2.33 -9.80 -7.81
CA PHE A 88 2.91 -9.61 -6.48
C PHE A 88 2.55 -10.75 -5.53
N THR A 89 3.46 -11.07 -4.61
CA THR A 89 3.25 -12.05 -3.52
C THR A 89 3.28 -11.39 -2.13
N GLU A 90 3.59 -10.09 -2.09
CA GLU A 90 3.73 -9.27 -0.90
C GLU A 90 3.07 -7.91 -1.17
N CYS A 91 2.33 -7.41 -0.18
CA CYS A 91 1.71 -6.09 -0.21
C CYS A 91 1.82 -5.44 1.16
N PHE A 92 2.34 -4.22 1.21
CA PHE A 92 2.22 -3.37 2.40
C PHE A 92 0.95 -2.53 2.31
N VAL A 93 0.24 -2.43 3.43
CA VAL A 93 -0.89 -1.51 3.58
C VAL A 93 -0.51 -0.48 4.61
N LEU A 94 -0.32 0.76 4.18
CA LEU A 94 -0.09 1.89 5.06
C LEU A 94 -1.43 2.52 5.42
N SER A 95 -1.92 2.21 6.61
CA SER A 95 -3.16 2.81 7.11
C SER A 95 -2.82 4.09 7.86
N PRO A 96 -3.57 5.19 7.63
CA PRO A 96 -3.42 6.41 8.41
C PRO A 96 -3.82 6.15 9.87
N ASP A 97 -3.08 6.72 10.82
CA ASP A 97 -3.47 6.73 12.23
C ASP A 97 -4.31 7.97 12.48
N TYR A 98 -5.62 7.81 12.34
CA TYR A 98 -6.56 8.89 12.56
C TYR A 98 -6.78 9.11 14.06
N ARG A 99 -6.91 10.37 14.47
CA ARG A 99 -7.33 10.70 15.84
C ARG A 99 -8.58 9.91 16.25
N ASN A 100 -8.62 9.44 17.49
CA ASN A 100 -9.75 8.68 18.01
C ASN A 100 -11.10 9.36 17.75
N GLY A 101 -12.04 8.60 17.18
CA GLY A 101 -13.37 9.10 16.83
C GLY A 101 -13.44 9.90 15.52
N PHE A 102 -12.31 10.14 14.84
CA PHE A 102 -12.31 10.77 13.53
C PHE A 102 -12.78 9.80 12.45
N ARG A 103 -13.87 10.15 11.79
CA ARG A 103 -14.38 9.45 10.61
C ARG A 103 -14.46 10.46 9.48
N PRO A 104 -13.61 10.37 8.45
CA PRO A 104 -13.70 11.30 7.34
C PRO A 104 -15.05 11.15 6.65
N SER A 105 -15.65 12.28 6.27
CA SER A 105 -16.84 12.25 5.43
C SER A 105 -16.50 11.64 4.08
N ILE A 106 -17.45 10.95 3.45
CA ILE A 106 -17.24 10.39 2.12
C ILE A 106 -16.90 11.53 1.16
N GLY A 107 -15.76 11.43 0.47
CA GLY A 107 -15.27 12.45 -0.47
C GLY A 107 -14.54 13.63 0.18
N GLN A 108 -14.42 13.68 1.51
CA GLN A 108 -13.63 14.68 2.19
C GLN A 108 -12.15 14.28 2.20
N GLU A 109 -11.29 15.15 1.70
CA GLU A 109 -9.86 15.01 1.90
C GLU A 109 -9.51 15.25 3.38
N VAL A 110 -8.76 14.31 3.96
CA VAL A 110 -8.22 14.44 5.31
C VAL A 110 -6.96 15.28 5.25
N PRO A 111 -6.86 16.37 6.04
CA PRO A 111 -5.64 17.16 6.11
C PRO A 111 -4.51 16.40 6.82
N LEU A 112 -3.25 16.74 6.51
CA LEU A 112 -2.07 16.01 6.99
C LEU A 112 -1.96 15.93 8.52
N ASP A 113 -2.38 16.97 9.24
CA ASP A 113 -2.35 17.06 10.71
C ASP A 113 -3.34 16.11 11.42
N GLN A 114 -4.17 15.41 10.64
CA GLN A 114 -5.12 14.41 11.10
C GLN A 114 -4.73 12.98 10.70
N ILE A 115 -3.67 12.79 9.88
CA ILE A 115 -3.24 11.49 9.33
C ILE A 115 -2.18 10.79 10.20
N ALA A 116 -1.50 11.53 11.07
CA ALA A 116 -0.47 11.05 12.00
C ALA A 116 -0.82 11.44 13.44
N GLY A 117 -1.93 10.91 13.93
CA GLY A 117 -2.39 11.04 15.33
C GLY A 117 -1.63 10.13 16.27
#